data_AF-A0AAW0FEL5-F1
#
_entry.id   AF-A0AAW0FEL5-F1
#
_cell.length_a   1.000
_cell.length_b   1.000
_cell.length_c   1.000
_cell.angle_alpha   90.00
_cell.angle_beta   90.00
_cell.angle_gamma   90.00
#
_symmetry.space_group_name_H-M   'P 1'
#
loop_
_entity.id
_entity.type
_entity.pdbx_description
1 polymer ?
#
loop_
_entity_poly.entity_id
_entity_poly.type
_entity_poly.pdbx_seq_one_letter_code
_entity_poly.pdbx_strand_id
1 'polypeptide(L)'
;MTSPSSVEKLSFEHDDALLSQPTKPVAKDLETSSFSSGSSNNEGNILTQYSEEQTEQMGKLYAAKYGLDVDLFGKAALLARLPNSFNSMSFLSDEQKSALNKEITQKWSVPFELVKVIFLSSMTAAVQGMDETVINGATLFYPEVMGVTNMKNADLIEGLINGAPYLCASCIACWLSDLWNKKLGRRWTIFWACSISAITCIWQALVNLKWYHLFLARFFLGFGVGINSATVPAYAAEAAPSTIRGSLVMLWQFFTAVGMMFGYVSSLAFYHVGHNGISGGLNWRLMLGSACIPALIVMVQAPFVPESPRWLMGEGPVPFTYSAEAFPLYIRDLGMGFATATCWFFNFILAFTWPRLVNAFTPTGAFCWYAGWNVVGFFLVLWFLPETKGLTLEELDEVFSIPTMTHAKWQTKEFILDIRRVVFKQDVIPQEPLYSSHRMAVTNPIWNDKSDFKHVE
;
A
#
# COMPACT_ATOMS: atom_id res chain seq x y z
N MET A 1 65.14 -10.29 20.88
CA MET A 1 63.89 -10.32 20.10
C MET A 1 62.82 -9.64 20.93
N THR A 2 62.43 -8.48 20.43
CA THR A 2 61.52 -7.42 20.90
C THR A 2 60.27 -7.85 21.68
N SER A 3 60.04 -7.15 22.80
CA SER A 3 58.75 -7.07 23.50
C SER A 3 57.72 -6.27 22.67
N PRO A 4 56.42 -6.56 22.77
CA PRO A 4 55.39 -5.66 22.26
C PRO A 4 55.19 -4.50 23.24
N SER A 5 55.48 -3.29 22.78
CA SER A 5 55.17 -2.03 23.43
C SER A 5 53.66 -1.76 23.41
N SER A 6 53.18 -1.29 24.56
CA SER A 6 51.93 -0.61 24.87
C SER A 6 51.28 0.15 23.71
N VAL A 7 50.09 -0.30 23.31
CA VAL A 7 49.13 0.49 22.52
C VAL A 7 48.25 1.26 23.53
N GLU A 8 48.41 2.58 23.55
CA GLU A 8 47.63 3.52 24.33
C GLU A 8 46.12 3.37 24.03
N LYS A 9 45.33 3.24 25.09
CA LYS A 9 43.89 3.47 25.07
C LYS A 9 43.67 4.97 24.86
N LEU A 10 43.27 5.37 23.66
CA LEU A 10 42.68 6.69 23.43
C LEU A 10 41.26 6.70 24.03
N SER A 11 41.17 7.18 25.26
CA SER A 11 39.93 7.64 25.88
C SER A 11 39.49 8.92 25.16
N PHE A 12 38.42 8.86 24.38
CA PHE A 12 37.67 10.06 24.02
C PHE A 12 36.57 10.25 25.07
N GLU A 13 36.88 11.11 26.05
CA GLU A 13 35.87 11.75 26.89
C GLU A 13 34.89 12.51 25.98
N HIS A 14 33.61 12.55 26.40
CA HIS A 14 32.56 13.34 25.78
C HIS A 14 32.96 14.82 25.77
N ASP A 15 33.42 15.32 24.61
CA ASP A 15 33.35 16.74 24.30
C ASP A 15 31.93 17.07 23.82
N ASP A 16 30.98 17.08 24.78
CA ASP A 16 29.65 17.69 24.65
C ASP A 16 29.71 19.22 24.44
N ALA A 17 30.91 19.79 24.31
CA ALA A 17 31.15 21.23 24.18
C ALA A 17 30.95 21.80 22.76
N LEU A 18 30.82 20.97 21.73
CA LEU A 18 30.55 21.44 20.34
C LEU A 18 29.06 21.63 20.04
N LEU A 19 28.17 21.18 20.92
CA LEU A 19 26.72 21.40 20.84
C LEU A 19 26.22 22.55 21.74
N SER A 20 27.11 23.23 22.49
CA SER A 20 26.73 24.19 23.52
C SER A 20 27.27 25.62 23.34
N GLN A 21 27.62 26.05 22.12
CA GLN A 21 27.98 27.46 21.91
C GLN A 21 26.76 28.31 21.50
N PRO A 22 26.44 29.39 22.24
CA PRO A 22 25.42 30.33 21.80
C PRO A 22 25.92 31.07 20.56
N THR A 23 25.17 30.96 19.47
CA THR A 23 25.40 31.71 18.23
C THR A 23 25.34 33.21 18.50
N LYS A 24 26.50 33.87 18.53
CA LYS A 24 26.57 35.33 18.37
C LYS A 24 26.38 35.66 16.89
N PRO A 25 25.56 36.66 16.52
CA PRO A 25 25.47 37.12 15.15
C PRO A 25 26.70 37.99 14.86
N VAL A 26 27.59 37.50 13.99
CA VAL A 26 28.70 38.31 13.48
C VAL A 26 28.36 38.75 12.05
N ALA A 27 28.15 40.06 11.95
CA ALA A 27 28.31 40.92 10.78
C ALA A 27 27.33 40.74 9.60
N LYS A 28 26.27 41.56 9.66
CA LYS A 28 26.00 42.54 8.58
C LYS A 28 27.30 43.28 8.26
N ASP A 29 27.70 43.23 6.99
CA ASP A 29 28.39 44.27 6.21
C ASP A 29 29.40 43.63 5.27
N LEU A 30 28.90 43.20 4.11
CA LEU A 30 29.61 43.13 2.83
C LEU A 30 28.53 43.11 1.74
N GLU A 31 28.06 44.30 1.40
CA GLU A 31 27.24 44.52 0.21
C GLU A 31 28.02 44.18 -1.06
N THR A 32 27.26 43.68 -2.04
CA THR A 32 27.55 43.73 -3.49
C THR A 32 28.74 42.93 -4.01
N SER A 33 28.47 41.65 -4.33
CA SER A 33 28.88 41.12 -5.63
C SER A 33 27.83 40.14 -6.16
N SER A 34 27.14 40.59 -7.21
CA SER A 34 26.21 39.88 -8.07
C SER A 34 26.52 38.39 -8.29
N PHE A 35 25.57 37.49 -8.00
CA PHE A 35 25.36 36.30 -8.82
C PHE A 35 23.89 35.89 -8.85
N SER A 36 23.40 35.85 -10.09
CA SER A 36 22.13 35.39 -10.66
C SER A 36 21.13 34.62 -9.78
N SER A 37 19.91 35.16 -9.81
CA SER A 37 18.62 34.50 -9.65
C SER A 37 18.56 33.06 -10.18
N GLY A 38 18.17 32.10 -9.33
CA GLY A 38 17.65 30.80 -9.75
C GLY A 38 17.72 29.72 -8.67
N SER A 39 16.72 29.61 -7.79
CA SER A 39 16.28 28.33 -7.16
C SER A 39 15.17 28.54 -6.13
N SER A 40 13.96 28.84 -6.59
CA SER A 40 12.77 28.97 -5.73
C SER A 40 12.05 27.63 -5.46
N ASN A 41 12.75 26.49 -5.37
CA ASN A 41 12.10 25.15 -5.33
C ASN A 41 12.53 24.24 -4.16
N ASN A 42 13.24 24.73 -3.14
CA ASN A 42 13.75 23.91 -2.03
C ASN A 42 13.17 24.24 -0.65
N GLU A 43 12.09 25.03 -0.56
CA GLU A 43 11.49 25.51 0.71
C GLU A 43 10.98 24.42 1.68
N GLY A 44 11.08 23.13 1.33
CA GLY A 44 10.70 22.00 2.19
C GLY A 44 11.82 21.07 2.65
N ASN A 45 13.07 21.26 2.21
CA ASN A 45 14.15 20.33 2.54
C ASN A 45 14.91 20.74 3.82
N ILE A 46 14.68 20.03 4.92
CA ILE A 46 15.27 20.30 6.24
C ILE A 46 16.81 20.29 6.19
N LEU A 47 17.40 19.46 5.34
CA LEU A 47 18.86 19.35 5.22
C LEU A 47 19.51 20.64 4.70
N THR A 48 18.76 21.50 3.99
CA THR A 48 19.28 22.78 3.48
C THR A 48 19.60 23.79 4.59
N GLN A 49 19.11 23.56 5.81
CA GLN A 49 19.38 24.38 6.99
C GLN A 49 20.78 24.14 7.56
N TYR A 50 21.43 23.02 7.19
CA TYR A 50 22.75 22.62 7.68
C TYR A 50 23.83 22.86 6.64
N SER A 51 25.07 23.07 7.11
CA SER A 51 26.23 23.21 6.21
C SER A 51 26.53 21.88 5.50
N GLU A 52 27.34 21.92 4.43
CA GLU A 52 27.75 20.70 3.72
C GLU A 52 28.49 19.74 4.65
N GLU A 53 29.48 20.25 5.38
CA GLU A 53 30.28 19.45 6.31
C GLU A 53 29.41 18.83 7.42
N GLN A 54 28.45 19.59 7.96
CA GLN A 54 27.50 19.08 8.95
C GLN A 54 26.61 17.98 8.39
N THR A 55 26.09 18.17 7.17
CA THR A 55 25.20 17.18 6.52
C THR A 55 25.94 15.89 6.18
N GLU A 56 27.18 16.00 5.68
CA GLU A 56 28.03 14.84 5.41
C GLU A 56 28.34 14.08 6.69
N GLN A 57 28.70 14.80 7.75
CA GLN A 57 29.02 14.21 9.04
C GLN A 57 27.80 13.53 9.66
N MET A 58 26.61 14.13 9.57
CA MET A 58 25.35 13.49 9.98
C MET A 58 25.09 12.19 9.20
N GLY A 59 25.30 12.20 7.87
CA GLY A 59 25.16 11.01 7.03
C GLY A 59 26.16 9.91 7.38
N LYS A 60 27.43 10.26 7.63
CA LYS A 60 28.48 9.33 8.05
C LYS A 60 28.21 8.74 9.43
N LEU A 61 27.79 9.57 10.39
CA LEU A 61 27.42 9.13 11.74
C LEU A 61 26.23 8.18 11.70
N TYR A 62 25.22 8.49 10.87
CA TYR A 62 24.09 7.60 10.62
C TYR A 62 24.58 6.25 10.07
N ALA A 63 25.35 6.23 8.99
CA ALA A 63 25.82 4.97 8.42
C ALA A 63 26.72 4.15 9.36
N ALA A 64 27.60 4.80 10.12
CA ALA A 64 28.40 4.14 11.15
C ALA A 64 27.52 3.51 12.24
N LYS A 65 26.43 4.17 12.62
CA LYS A 65 25.44 3.68 13.60
C LYS A 65 24.66 2.45 13.09
N TYR A 66 24.41 2.36 11.77
CA TYR A 66 23.58 1.31 11.16
C TYR A 66 24.36 0.21 10.42
N GLY A 67 25.70 0.22 10.48
CA GLY A 67 26.54 -0.74 9.75
C GLY A 67 26.43 -0.62 8.23
N LEU A 68 26.13 0.58 7.74
CA LEU A 68 26.03 0.91 6.32
C LEU A 68 27.36 1.48 5.84
N ASP A 69 27.56 1.57 4.53
CA ASP A 69 28.74 2.19 3.94
C ASP A 69 28.79 3.68 4.28
N VAL A 70 29.74 4.04 5.16
CA VAL A 70 29.89 5.36 5.77
C VAL A 70 30.14 6.44 4.71
N ASP A 71 31.03 6.16 3.76
CA ASP A 71 31.40 7.12 2.73
C ASP A 71 30.27 7.28 1.71
N LEU A 72 29.59 6.19 1.36
CA LEU A 72 28.45 6.25 0.45
C LEU A 72 27.30 7.06 1.05
N PHE A 73 26.96 6.83 2.32
CA PHE A 73 25.85 7.52 2.99
C PHE A 73 26.16 8.99 3.29
N GLY A 74 27.40 9.33 3.63
CA GLY A 74 27.83 10.73 3.76
C GLY A 74 27.63 11.50 2.45
N LYS A 75 28.06 10.92 1.33
CA LYS A 75 27.84 11.49 -0.01
C LYS A 75 26.36 11.54 -0.40
N ALA A 76 25.58 10.52 -0.02
CA ALA A 76 24.14 10.48 -0.27
C ALA A 76 23.38 11.57 0.53
N ALA A 77 23.79 11.85 1.77
CA ALA A 77 23.21 12.93 2.58
C ALA A 77 23.48 14.31 1.95
N LEU A 78 24.70 14.55 1.47
CA LEU A 78 25.05 15.75 0.71
C LEU A 78 24.22 15.88 -0.58
N LEU A 79 24.04 14.78 -1.31
CA LEU A 79 23.19 14.75 -2.49
C LEU A 79 21.73 15.06 -2.15
N ALA A 80 21.20 14.48 -1.06
CA ALA A 80 19.84 14.72 -0.57
C ALA A 80 19.62 16.16 -0.10
N ARG A 81 20.68 16.87 0.31
CA ARG A 81 20.63 18.31 0.65
C ARG A 81 20.24 19.17 -0.56
N LEU A 82 20.88 18.92 -1.70
CA LEU A 82 20.68 19.68 -2.94
C LEU A 82 20.48 18.72 -4.13
N PRO A 83 19.33 18.03 -4.21
CA PRO A 83 19.11 16.98 -5.21
C PRO A 83 19.10 17.50 -6.65
N ASN A 84 18.87 18.81 -6.85
CA ASN A 84 18.85 19.44 -8.18
C ASN A 84 20.22 19.97 -8.63
N SER A 85 21.22 20.04 -7.74
CA SER A 85 22.52 20.67 -8.00
C SER A 85 23.68 19.67 -8.05
N PHE A 86 23.40 18.38 -8.19
CA PHE A 86 24.39 17.30 -8.13
C PHE A 86 25.51 17.40 -9.19
N ASN A 87 25.27 18.03 -10.34
CA ASN A 87 26.32 18.25 -11.35
C ASN A 87 27.48 19.11 -10.83
N SER A 88 27.21 20.03 -9.89
CA SER A 88 28.21 20.92 -9.28
C SER A 88 29.02 20.27 -8.15
N MET A 89 28.59 19.10 -7.65
CA MET A 89 29.24 18.42 -6.54
C MET A 89 30.53 17.73 -7.01
N SER A 90 31.68 18.15 -6.47
CA SER A 90 33.01 17.63 -6.87
C SER A 90 33.29 16.21 -6.35
N PHE A 91 32.60 15.79 -5.29
CA PHE A 91 32.81 14.48 -4.63
C PHE A 91 32.13 13.30 -5.33
N LEU A 92 31.24 13.55 -6.29
CA LEU A 92 30.60 12.53 -7.13
C LEU A 92 31.46 12.25 -8.34
N SER A 93 31.70 10.97 -8.65
CA SER A 93 32.38 10.59 -9.88
C SER A 93 31.52 10.90 -11.11
N ASP A 94 32.15 11.03 -12.28
CA ASP A 94 31.42 11.26 -13.53
C ASP A 94 30.43 10.13 -13.85
N GLU A 95 30.73 8.90 -13.46
CA GLU A 95 29.81 7.77 -13.55
C GLU A 95 28.57 7.95 -12.65
N GLN A 96 28.77 8.40 -11.40
CA GLN A 96 27.67 8.67 -10.46
C GLN A 96 26.80 9.83 -10.93
N LYS A 97 27.41 10.91 -11.44
CA LYS A 97 26.67 12.03 -12.05
C LYS A 97 25.90 11.60 -13.28
N SER A 98 26.49 10.74 -14.13
CA SER A 98 25.81 10.16 -15.28
C SER A 98 24.62 9.29 -14.86
N ALA A 99 24.77 8.47 -13.81
CA ALA A 99 23.69 7.64 -13.26
C ALA A 99 22.54 8.48 -12.68
N LEU A 100 22.83 9.54 -11.92
CA LEU A 100 21.82 10.46 -11.38
C LEU A 100 21.12 11.25 -12.49
N ASN A 101 21.86 11.72 -13.49
CA ASN A 101 21.27 12.31 -14.69
C ASN A 101 20.38 11.30 -15.40
N LYS A 102 20.78 10.02 -15.47
CA LYS A 102 19.98 8.95 -16.08
C LYS A 102 18.69 8.70 -15.30
N GLU A 103 18.69 8.75 -13.97
CA GLU A 103 17.48 8.60 -13.15
C GLU A 103 16.46 9.73 -13.41
N ILE A 104 16.94 10.96 -13.54
CA ILE A 104 16.08 12.14 -13.81
C ILE A 104 15.60 12.17 -15.27
N THR A 105 16.47 11.84 -16.22
CA THR A 105 16.17 11.90 -17.66
C THR A 105 15.40 10.66 -18.14
N GLN A 106 15.70 9.48 -17.60
CA GLN A 106 15.07 8.20 -17.95
C GLN A 106 14.08 7.73 -16.88
N LYS A 107 13.07 8.56 -16.62
CA LYS A 107 11.97 8.27 -15.66
C LYS A 107 11.23 6.95 -15.91
N TRP A 108 11.32 6.41 -17.13
CA TRP A 108 10.68 5.16 -17.55
C TRP A 108 11.58 3.92 -17.40
N SER A 109 12.79 4.06 -16.87
CA SER A 109 13.66 2.93 -16.54
C SER A 109 13.13 2.24 -15.27
N VAL A 110 12.24 1.28 -15.45
CA VAL A 110 11.61 0.53 -14.36
C VAL A 110 12.05 -0.94 -14.35
N PRO A 111 12.09 -1.59 -13.18
CA PRO A 111 12.41 -3.01 -13.10
C PRO A 111 11.37 -3.84 -13.84
N PHE A 112 11.81 -4.95 -14.43
CA PHE A 112 10.95 -5.85 -15.21
C PHE A 112 9.78 -6.42 -14.38
N GLU A 113 9.98 -6.61 -13.07
CA GLU A 113 8.90 -7.04 -12.17
C GLU A 113 7.75 -6.02 -12.09
N LEU A 114 8.05 -4.72 -12.07
CA LEU A 114 7.01 -3.68 -12.12
C LEU A 114 6.26 -3.73 -13.45
N VAL A 115 6.95 -3.98 -14.56
CA VAL A 115 6.31 -4.15 -15.88
C VAL A 115 5.31 -5.30 -15.86
N LYS A 116 5.64 -6.44 -15.23
CA LYS A 116 4.69 -7.56 -15.09
C LYS A 116 3.45 -7.17 -14.29
N VAL A 117 3.60 -6.43 -13.19
CA VAL A 117 2.48 -5.95 -12.37
C VAL A 117 1.58 -5.00 -13.16
N ILE A 118 2.16 -4.08 -13.92
CA ILE A 118 1.42 -3.15 -14.75
C ILE A 118 0.73 -3.87 -15.91
N PHE A 119 1.36 -4.87 -16.51
CA PHE A 119 0.76 -5.69 -17.55
C PHE A 119 -0.43 -6.52 -17.03
N LEU A 120 -0.28 -7.17 -15.87
CA LEU A 120 -1.39 -7.85 -15.18
C LEU A 120 -2.55 -6.89 -14.92
N SER A 121 -2.23 -5.69 -14.43
CA SER A 121 -3.22 -4.67 -14.11
C SER A 121 -3.98 -4.24 -15.37
N SER A 122 -3.24 -3.98 -16.44
CA SER A 122 -3.75 -3.61 -17.75
C SER A 122 -4.65 -4.70 -18.35
N MET A 123 -4.22 -5.95 -18.32
CA MET A 123 -5.02 -7.08 -18.82
C MET A 123 -6.31 -7.27 -18.03
N THR A 124 -6.30 -7.02 -16.73
CA THR A 124 -7.52 -7.08 -15.90
C THR A 124 -8.51 -5.95 -16.27
N ALA A 125 -8.00 -4.77 -16.63
CA ALA A 125 -8.83 -3.69 -17.17
C ALA A 125 -9.51 -4.08 -18.51
N ALA A 126 -8.77 -4.79 -19.36
CA ALA A 126 -9.31 -5.28 -20.63
C ALA A 126 -10.43 -6.32 -20.44
N VAL A 127 -10.40 -7.13 -19.37
CA VAL A 127 -11.51 -8.03 -19.00
C VAL A 127 -12.79 -7.25 -18.78
N GLN A 128 -12.71 -6.16 -17.99
CA GLN A 128 -13.86 -5.31 -17.73
C GLN A 128 -14.38 -4.72 -19.04
N GLY A 129 -13.53 -3.99 -19.77
CA GLY A 129 -13.95 -3.30 -21.00
C GLY A 129 -14.55 -4.23 -22.05
N MET A 130 -14.06 -5.47 -22.16
CA MET A 130 -14.61 -6.45 -23.09
C MET A 130 -16.02 -6.90 -22.69
N ASP A 131 -16.31 -7.16 -21.41
CA ASP A 131 -17.69 -7.51 -20.97
C ASP A 131 -18.68 -6.38 -21.26
N GLU A 132 -18.27 -5.11 -21.07
CA GLU A 132 -19.17 -3.96 -21.28
C GLU A 132 -19.66 -3.84 -22.73
N THR A 133 -18.90 -4.35 -23.70
CA THR A 133 -19.24 -4.23 -25.13
C THR A 133 -19.75 -5.51 -25.78
N VAL A 134 -19.34 -6.71 -25.34
CA VAL A 134 -19.90 -7.96 -25.88
C VAL A 134 -21.40 -8.11 -25.57
N ILE A 135 -21.86 -7.56 -24.45
CA ILE A 135 -23.29 -7.56 -24.10
C ILE A 135 -24.10 -6.71 -25.07
N ASN A 136 -23.53 -5.61 -25.60
CA ASN A 136 -24.18 -4.78 -26.61
C ASN A 136 -24.41 -5.57 -27.91
N GLY A 137 -23.42 -6.37 -28.32
CA GLY A 137 -23.56 -7.28 -29.47
C GLY A 137 -24.58 -8.39 -29.22
N ALA A 138 -24.54 -8.99 -28.03
CA ALA A 138 -25.47 -10.07 -27.66
C ALA A 138 -26.93 -9.61 -27.55
N THR A 139 -27.17 -8.37 -27.10
CA THR A 139 -28.51 -7.76 -26.95
C THR A 139 -29.29 -7.71 -28.27
N LEU A 140 -28.60 -7.75 -29.41
CA LEU A 140 -29.27 -7.82 -30.72
C LEU A 140 -29.99 -9.15 -30.98
N PHE A 141 -29.72 -10.20 -30.21
CA PHE A 141 -30.22 -11.56 -30.47
C PHE A 141 -30.91 -12.21 -29.27
N TYR A 142 -30.31 -12.12 -28.08
CA TYR A 142 -30.82 -12.88 -26.93
C TYR A 142 -32.25 -12.48 -26.48
N PRO A 143 -32.70 -11.21 -26.55
CA PRO A 143 -34.02 -10.84 -26.05
C PRO A 143 -35.16 -11.50 -26.83
N GLU A 144 -35.03 -11.59 -28.16
CA GLU A 144 -36.01 -12.25 -29.02
C GLU A 144 -36.07 -13.75 -28.71
N VAL A 145 -34.90 -14.39 -28.66
CA VAL A 145 -34.74 -15.83 -28.41
C VAL A 145 -35.27 -16.24 -27.02
N MET A 146 -35.15 -15.37 -26.01
CA MET A 146 -35.63 -15.62 -24.65
C MET A 146 -37.09 -15.18 -24.44
N GLY A 147 -37.75 -14.64 -25.48
CA GLY A 147 -39.13 -14.14 -25.42
C GLY A 147 -39.30 -12.88 -24.56
N VAL A 148 -38.23 -12.14 -24.30
CA VAL A 148 -38.26 -10.89 -23.52
C VAL A 148 -38.98 -9.79 -24.29
N THR A 149 -38.81 -9.74 -25.62
CA THR A 149 -39.47 -8.79 -26.52
C THR A 149 -41.00 -8.81 -26.44
N ASN A 150 -41.59 -9.95 -26.04
CA ASN A 150 -43.04 -10.12 -25.89
C ASN A 150 -43.58 -9.70 -24.51
N MET A 151 -42.72 -9.25 -23.59
CA MET A 151 -43.10 -8.86 -22.24
C MET A 151 -43.49 -7.37 -22.17
N LYS A 152 -44.43 -7.02 -21.27
CA LYS A 152 -44.90 -5.62 -21.09
C LYS A 152 -43.79 -4.62 -20.77
N ASN A 153 -42.70 -5.06 -20.13
CA ASN A 153 -41.60 -4.22 -19.67
C ASN A 153 -40.25 -4.67 -20.26
N ALA A 154 -40.23 -5.07 -21.55
CA ALA A 154 -39.05 -5.63 -22.21
C ALA A 154 -37.78 -4.79 -22.01
N ASP A 155 -37.84 -3.48 -22.30
CA ASP A 155 -36.71 -2.56 -22.17
C ASP A 155 -36.12 -2.52 -20.75
N LEU A 156 -36.97 -2.56 -19.72
CA LEU A 156 -36.53 -2.58 -18.32
C LEU A 156 -35.87 -3.92 -17.95
N ILE A 157 -36.37 -5.02 -18.51
CA ILE A 157 -35.81 -6.36 -18.27
C ILE A 157 -34.47 -6.51 -18.97
N GLU A 158 -34.34 -6.03 -20.21
CA GLU A 158 -33.07 -5.99 -20.94
C GLU A 158 -32.05 -5.10 -20.22
N GLY A 159 -32.47 -3.90 -19.79
CA GLY A 159 -31.63 -3.01 -18.98
C GLY A 159 -31.19 -3.67 -17.66
N LEU A 160 -32.08 -4.42 -17.00
CA LEU A 160 -31.77 -5.15 -15.78
C LEU A 160 -30.74 -6.27 -16.01
N ILE A 161 -30.86 -7.03 -17.11
CA ILE A 161 -29.92 -8.09 -17.48
C ILE A 161 -28.55 -7.50 -17.81
N ASN A 162 -28.52 -6.45 -18.65
CA ASN A 162 -27.29 -5.80 -19.08
C ASN A 162 -26.59 -5.12 -17.88
N GLY A 163 -27.37 -4.50 -16.99
CA GLY A 163 -26.90 -3.82 -15.79
C GLY A 163 -26.56 -4.73 -14.60
N ALA A 164 -26.88 -6.02 -14.66
CA ALA A 164 -26.73 -6.96 -13.53
C ALA A 164 -25.30 -7.04 -12.94
N PRO A 165 -24.20 -7.07 -13.74
CA PRO A 165 -22.86 -7.10 -13.17
C PRO A 165 -22.54 -5.83 -12.38
N TYR A 166 -22.96 -4.66 -12.88
CA TYR A 166 -22.72 -3.38 -12.22
C TYR A 166 -23.57 -3.21 -10.95
N LEU A 167 -24.79 -3.76 -10.95
CA LEU A 167 -25.63 -3.80 -9.76
C LEU A 167 -24.95 -4.63 -8.65
N CYS A 168 -24.45 -5.83 -8.97
CA CYS A 168 -23.72 -6.65 -8.02
C CYS A 168 -22.40 -5.98 -7.57
N ALA A 169 -21.67 -5.36 -8.51
CA ALA A 169 -20.42 -4.68 -8.22
C ALA A 169 -20.61 -3.53 -7.22
N SER A 170 -21.56 -2.63 -7.51
CA SER A 170 -21.83 -1.43 -6.71
C SER A 170 -22.45 -1.74 -5.33
N CYS A 171 -23.35 -2.72 -5.25
CA CYS A 171 -24.03 -3.03 -3.99
C CYS A 171 -23.26 -4.00 -3.10
N ILE A 172 -22.42 -4.88 -3.66
CA ILE A 172 -21.84 -6.01 -2.92
C ILE A 172 -20.33 -6.13 -3.16
N ALA A 173 -19.90 -6.36 -4.41
CA ALA A 173 -18.55 -6.83 -4.68
C ALA A 173 -17.45 -5.83 -4.30
N CYS A 174 -17.65 -4.54 -4.60
CA CYS A 174 -16.69 -3.49 -4.25
C CYS A 174 -16.49 -3.39 -2.72
N TRP A 175 -17.55 -3.60 -1.93
CA TRP A 175 -17.49 -3.58 -0.47
C TRP A 175 -16.76 -4.81 0.11
N LEU A 176 -16.87 -5.96 -0.57
CA LEU A 176 -16.15 -7.19 -0.19
C LEU A 176 -14.67 -7.16 -0.55
N SER A 177 -14.24 -6.26 -1.44
CA SER A 177 -12.86 -6.19 -1.93
C SER A 177 -11.84 -5.99 -0.78
N ASP A 178 -12.15 -5.16 0.21
CA ASP A 178 -11.27 -4.92 1.36
C ASP A 178 -11.02 -6.19 2.18
N LEU A 179 -12.08 -6.97 2.43
CA LEU A 179 -11.98 -8.24 3.15
C LEU A 179 -11.10 -9.25 2.40
N TRP A 180 -11.25 -9.32 1.08
CA TRP A 180 -10.45 -10.21 0.23
C TRP A 180 -8.99 -9.75 0.18
N ASN A 181 -8.76 -8.46 -0.06
CA ASN A 181 -7.43 -7.87 -0.13
C ASN A 181 -6.65 -8.05 1.18
N LYS A 182 -7.32 -7.98 2.33
CA LYS A 182 -6.71 -8.22 3.65
C LYS A 182 -6.33 -9.70 3.83
N LYS A 183 -7.25 -10.63 3.54
CA LYS A 183 -7.06 -12.06 3.81
C LYS A 183 -6.18 -12.79 2.78
N LEU A 184 -6.33 -12.47 1.49
CA LEU A 184 -5.71 -13.22 0.40
C LEU A 184 -4.47 -12.51 -0.18
N GLY A 185 -4.30 -11.21 0.09
CA GLY A 185 -3.33 -10.38 -0.64
C GLY A 185 -3.90 -9.90 -1.97
N ARG A 186 -3.20 -8.98 -2.64
CA ARG A 186 -3.71 -8.32 -3.85
C ARG A 186 -3.63 -9.27 -5.04
N ARG A 187 -2.50 -9.96 -5.22
CA ARG A 187 -2.29 -10.85 -6.38
C ARG A 187 -3.30 -11.99 -6.43
N TRP A 188 -3.59 -12.61 -5.28
CA TRP A 188 -4.52 -13.74 -5.20
C TRP A 188 -5.96 -13.29 -5.23
N THR A 189 -6.28 -12.11 -4.71
CA THR A 189 -7.60 -11.50 -4.90
C THR A 189 -7.89 -11.30 -6.38
N ILE A 190 -6.92 -10.77 -7.16
CA ILE A 190 -7.04 -10.61 -8.61
C ILE A 190 -7.23 -11.96 -9.31
N PHE A 191 -6.41 -12.97 -8.95
CA PHE A 191 -6.53 -14.31 -9.51
C PHE A 191 -7.93 -14.92 -9.32
N TRP A 192 -8.46 -14.90 -8.09
CA TRP A 192 -9.75 -15.50 -7.80
C TRP A 192 -10.91 -14.69 -8.38
N ALA A 193 -10.83 -13.36 -8.37
CA ALA A 193 -11.83 -12.50 -9.01
C ALA A 193 -11.88 -12.73 -10.53
N CYS A 194 -10.72 -12.83 -11.20
CA CYS A 194 -10.67 -13.20 -12.62
C CYS A 194 -11.15 -14.63 -12.89
N SER A 195 -10.92 -15.56 -11.96
CA SER A 195 -11.47 -16.93 -12.06
C SER A 195 -13.00 -16.92 -12.04
N ILE A 196 -13.60 -16.12 -11.16
CA ILE A 196 -15.06 -15.90 -11.13
C ILE A 196 -15.53 -15.30 -12.47
N SER A 197 -14.83 -14.30 -12.99
CA SER A 197 -15.16 -13.71 -14.30
C SER A 197 -15.09 -14.72 -15.44
N ALA A 198 -14.03 -15.53 -15.52
CA ALA A 198 -13.88 -16.53 -16.57
C ALA A 198 -15.00 -17.59 -16.51
N ILE A 199 -15.30 -18.10 -15.31
CA ILE A 199 -16.37 -19.09 -15.09
C ILE A 199 -17.73 -18.50 -15.46
N THR A 200 -18.00 -17.26 -15.05
CA THR A 200 -19.29 -16.61 -15.31
C THR A 200 -19.47 -16.22 -16.78
N CYS A 201 -18.42 -15.83 -17.50
CA CYS A 201 -18.48 -15.64 -18.97
C CYS A 201 -18.81 -16.96 -19.70
N ILE A 202 -18.18 -18.07 -19.30
CA ILE A 202 -18.52 -19.39 -19.85
C ILE A 202 -19.96 -19.78 -19.48
N TRP A 203 -20.37 -19.51 -18.24
CA TRP A 203 -21.73 -19.80 -17.78
C TRP A 203 -22.78 -19.02 -18.58
N GLN A 204 -22.54 -17.74 -18.86
CA GLN A 204 -23.40 -16.91 -19.72
C GLN A 204 -23.59 -17.52 -21.11
N ALA A 205 -22.53 -18.10 -21.70
CA ALA A 205 -22.63 -18.77 -22.99
C ALA A 205 -23.49 -20.04 -22.95
N LEU A 206 -23.66 -20.66 -21.78
CA LEU A 206 -24.35 -21.94 -21.58
C LEU A 206 -25.74 -21.81 -20.93
N VAL A 207 -26.25 -20.59 -20.74
CA VAL A 207 -27.56 -20.40 -20.09
C VAL A 207 -28.72 -20.96 -20.90
N ASN A 208 -29.77 -21.38 -20.19
CA ASN A 208 -31.04 -21.78 -20.80
C ASN A 208 -31.75 -20.57 -21.41
N LEU A 209 -32.77 -20.80 -22.23
CA LEU A 209 -33.56 -19.77 -22.92
C LEU A 209 -34.54 -19.02 -21.97
N LYS A 210 -34.10 -18.73 -20.75
CA LYS A 210 -34.85 -18.03 -19.72
C LYS A 210 -34.07 -16.81 -19.28
N TRP A 211 -34.71 -15.65 -19.34
CA TRP A 211 -34.08 -14.36 -19.06
C TRP A 211 -33.45 -14.28 -17.66
N TYR A 212 -34.09 -14.87 -16.64
CA TYR A 212 -33.58 -14.86 -15.26
C TYR A 212 -32.29 -15.67 -15.09
N HIS A 213 -32.05 -16.65 -15.96
CA HIS A 213 -30.83 -17.47 -15.91
C HIS A 213 -29.62 -16.67 -16.41
N LEU A 214 -29.81 -15.88 -17.48
CA LEU A 214 -28.81 -14.94 -17.97
C LEU A 214 -28.57 -13.81 -16.96
N PHE A 215 -29.63 -13.26 -16.38
CA PHE A 215 -29.53 -12.29 -15.28
C PHE A 215 -28.66 -12.81 -14.15
N LEU A 216 -28.88 -14.05 -13.69
CA LEU A 216 -28.12 -14.63 -12.58
C LEU A 216 -26.64 -14.79 -12.94
N ALA A 217 -26.34 -15.33 -14.13
CA ALA A 217 -24.96 -15.49 -14.59
C ALA A 217 -24.22 -14.14 -14.66
N ARG A 218 -24.89 -13.08 -15.16
CA ARG A 218 -24.35 -11.71 -15.21
C ARG A 218 -24.24 -11.06 -13.83
N PHE A 219 -25.19 -11.30 -12.93
CA PHE A 219 -25.11 -10.82 -11.56
C PHE A 219 -23.86 -11.41 -10.85
N PHE A 220 -23.58 -12.70 -11.04
CA PHE A 220 -22.39 -13.32 -10.47
C PHE A 220 -21.08 -12.83 -11.10
N LEU A 221 -21.07 -12.49 -12.39
CA LEU A 221 -19.92 -11.83 -13.02
C LEU A 221 -19.54 -10.54 -12.28
N GLY A 222 -20.51 -9.82 -11.72
CA GLY A 222 -20.27 -8.61 -10.92
C GLY A 222 -19.35 -8.81 -9.72
N PHE A 223 -19.25 -10.02 -9.14
CA PHE A 223 -18.27 -10.32 -8.09
C PHE A 223 -16.83 -10.26 -8.63
N GLY A 224 -16.60 -10.83 -9.81
CA GLY A 224 -15.28 -10.84 -10.44
C GLY A 224 -14.88 -9.45 -10.91
N VAL A 225 -15.76 -8.74 -11.62
CA VAL A 225 -15.48 -7.39 -12.13
C VAL A 225 -15.33 -6.39 -10.97
N GLY A 226 -16.29 -6.35 -10.03
CA GLY A 226 -16.28 -5.33 -8.97
C GLY A 226 -15.10 -5.45 -7.99
N ILE A 227 -14.72 -6.66 -7.58
CA ILE A 227 -13.52 -6.85 -6.73
C ILE A 227 -12.27 -6.38 -7.48
N ASN A 228 -12.12 -6.76 -8.75
CA ASN A 228 -10.97 -6.36 -9.56
C ASN A 228 -10.89 -4.84 -9.77
N SER A 229 -12.02 -4.16 -10.01
CA SER A 229 -12.05 -2.71 -10.21
C SER A 229 -11.58 -1.93 -8.98
N ALA A 230 -11.73 -2.47 -7.77
CA ALA A 230 -11.22 -1.87 -6.54
C ALA A 230 -9.76 -2.28 -6.24
N THR A 231 -9.42 -3.55 -6.42
CA THR A 231 -8.10 -4.10 -6.04
C THR A 231 -6.99 -3.70 -6.99
N VAL A 232 -7.23 -3.70 -8.30
CA VAL A 232 -6.15 -3.57 -9.28
C VAL A 232 -5.54 -2.16 -9.32
N PRO A 233 -6.34 -1.06 -9.36
CA PRO A 233 -5.76 0.28 -9.31
C PRO A 233 -4.98 0.52 -8.01
N ALA A 234 -5.46 -0.01 -6.89
CA ALA A 234 -4.75 0.03 -5.61
C ALA A 234 -3.42 -0.74 -5.69
N TYR A 235 -3.41 -1.93 -6.28
CA TYR A 235 -2.20 -2.72 -6.45
C TYR A 235 -1.15 -2.02 -7.33
N ALA A 236 -1.58 -1.47 -8.47
CA ALA A 236 -0.71 -0.70 -9.35
C ALA A 236 -0.16 0.56 -8.65
N ALA A 237 -0.99 1.26 -7.87
CA ALA A 237 -0.56 2.45 -7.12
C ALA A 237 0.40 2.12 -5.96
N GLU A 238 0.22 0.97 -5.30
CA GLU A 238 1.11 0.46 -4.24
C GLU A 238 2.49 0.05 -4.79
N ALA A 239 2.55 -0.49 -6.01
CA ALA A 239 3.78 -0.92 -6.66
C ALA A 239 4.51 0.22 -7.42
N ALA A 240 3.78 1.24 -7.88
CA ALA A 240 4.34 2.28 -8.73
C ALA A 240 5.08 3.39 -7.95
N PRO A 241 6.27 3.80 -8.44
CA PRO A 241 7.04 4.90 -7.85
C PRO A 241 6.31 6.24 -8.02
N SER A 242 6.46 7.14 -7.05
CA SER A 242 5.69 8.39 -6.95
C SER A 242 5.81 9.30 -8.18
N THR A 243 6.95 9.31 -8.86
CA THR A 243 7.23 10.16 -10.03
C THR A 243 6.42 9.81 -11.28
N ILE A 244 6.11 8.53 -11.51
CA ILE A 244 5.38 8.06 -12.70
C ILE A 244 4.09 7.30 -12.35
N ARG A 245 3.70 7.28 -11.07
CA ARG A 245 2.51 6.58 -10.56
C ARG A 245 1.26 6.94 -11.33
N GLY A 246 1.01 8.23 -11.55
CA GLY A 246 -0.16 8.69 -12.29
C GLY A 246 -0.24 8.07 -13.69
N SER A 247 0.85 8.14 -14.46
CA SER A 247 0.91 7.58 -15.81
C SER A 247 0.72 6.06 -15.84
N LEU A 248 1.34 5.33 -14.91
CA LEU A 248 1.21 3.87 -14.84
C LEU A 248 -0.19 3.43 -14.39
N VAL A 249 -0.79 4.14 -13.44
CA VAL A 249 -2.17 3.87 -13.00
C VAL A 249 -3.17 4.22 -14.11
N MET A 250 -2.94 5.30 -14.87
CA MET A 250 -3.80 5.69 -16.00
C MET A 250 -3.78 4.69 -17.16
N LEU A 251 -2.74 3.85 -17.27
CA LEU A 251 -2.69 2.78 -18.28
C LEU A 251 -3.87 1.79 -18.14
N TRP A 252 -4.43 1.65 -16.94
CA TRP A 252 -5.67 0.93 -16.68
C TRP A 252 -6.81 1.41 -17.59
N GLN A 253 -7.03 2.72 -17.70
CA GLN A 253 -8.11 3.29 -18.50
C GLN A 253 -7.89 3.07 -19.98
N PHE A 254 -6.64 3.18 -20.45
CA PHE A 254 -6.29 2.87 -21.84
C PHE A 254 -6.62 1.41 -22.18
N PHE A 255 -6.24 0.45 -21.33
CA PHE A 255 -6.54 -0.95 -21.60
C PHE A 255 -8.02 -1.31 -21.42
N THR A 256 -8.78 -0.56 -20.63
CA THR A 256 -10.23 -0.67 -20.61
C THR A 256 -10.80 -0.37 -22.00
N ALA A 257 -10.35 0.71 -22.65
CA ALA A 257 -10.75 1.03 -24.02
C ALA A 257 -10.29 -0.02 -25.05
N VAL A 258 -9.10 -0.59 -24.89
CA VAL A 258 -8.63 -1.72 -25.71
C VAL A 258 -9.54 -2.94 -25.53
N GLY A 259 -9.97 -3.25 -24.31
CA GLY A 259 -10.95 -4.30 -24.01
C GLY A 259 -12.28 -4.05 -24.73
N MET A 260 -12.80 -2.82 -24.66
CA MET A 260 -14.02 -2.42 -25.37
C MET A 260 -13.92 -2.66 -26.88
N MET A 261 -12.78 -2.29 -27.49
CA MET A 261 -12.50 -2.52 -28.90
C MET A 261 -12.55 -4.02 -29.23
N PHE A 262 -11.86 -4.88 -28.47
CA PHE A 262 -11.88 -6.32 -28.71
C PHE A 262 -13.27 -6.95 -28.50
N GLY A 263 -14.07 -6.43 -27.57
CA GLY A 263 -15.46 -6.87 -27.41
C GLY A 263 -16.33 -6.53 -28.63
N TYR A 264 -16.18 -5.35 -29.24
CA TYR A 264 -16.86 -5.04 -30.51
C TYR A 264 -16.34 -5.89 -31.68
N VAL A 265 -15.03 -6.11 -31.77
CA VAL A 265 -14.45 -7.01 -32.79
C VAL A 265 -15.02 -8.42 -32.66
N SER A 266 -15.11 -8.96 -31.44
CA SER A 266 -15.70 -10.28 -31.20
C SER A 266 -17.20 -10.32 -31.54
N SER A 267 -17.94 -9.26 -31.22
CA SER A 267 -19.35 -9.11 -31.58
C SER A 267 -19.56 -9.13 -33.09
N LEU A 268 -18.69 -8.45 -33.85
CA LEU A 268 -18.74 -8.46 -35.31
C LEU A 268 -18.34 -9.83 -35.89
N ALA A 269 -17.29 -10.44 -35.34
CA ALA A 269 -16.79 -11.74 -35.78
C ALA A 269 -17.85 -12.85 -35.64
N PHE A 270 -18.65 -12.81 -34.58
CA PHE A 270 -19.69 -13.80 -34.32
C PHE A 270 -21.08 -13.40 -34.83
N TYR A 271 -21.23 -12.22 -35.43
CA TYR A 271 -22.54 -11.68 -35.84
C TYR A 271 -23.26 -12.60 -36.83
N HIS A 272 -22.55 -13.12 -37.84
CA HIS A 272 -23.10 -13.95 -38.92
C HIS A 272 -23.00 -15.46 -38.67
N VAL A 273 -22.70 -15.89 -37.44
CA VAL A 273 -22.63 -17.33 -37.13
C VAL A 273 -24.02 -17.97 -37.28
N GLY A 274 -24.08 -19.22 -37.70
CA GLY A 274 -25.35 -19.97 -37.84
C GLY A 274 -25.80 -20.58 -36.51
N HIS A 275 -27.03 -21.10 -36.45
CA HIS A 275 -27.53 -21.75 -35.24
C HIS A 275 -26.84 -23.09 -34.92
N ASN A 276 -26.14 -23.71 -35.89
CA ASN A 276 -25.30 -24.92 -35.71
C ASN A 276 -25.93 -26.02 -34.82
N GLY A 277 -27.24 -26.23 -34.90
CA GLY A 277 -27.96 -27.25 -34.12
C GLY A 277 -28.25 -26.90 -32.66
N ILE A 278 -27.90 -25.68 -32.20
CA ILE A 278 -28.18 -25.21 -30.83
C ILE A 278 -29.44 -24.35 -30.82
N SER A 279 -30.39 -24.72 -29.95
CA SER A 279 -31.63 -23.96 -29.75
C SER A 279 -31.32 -22.55 -29.25
N GLY A 280 -31.80 -21.54 -29.98
CA GLY A 280 -31.63 -20.13 -29.64
C GLY A 280 -30.35 -19.47 -30.16
N GLY A 281 -29.61 -20.11 -31.07
CA GLY A 281 -28.48 -19.48 -31.77
C GLY A 281 -27.16 -19.53 -30.99
N LEU A 282 -26.07 -19.71 -31.74
CA LEU A 282 -24.71 -19.83 -31.20
C LEU A 282 -24.02 -18.45 -31.06
N ASN A 283 -24.48 -17.45 -31.79
CA ASN A 283 -23.82 -16.17 -32.03
C ASN A 283 -23.61 -15.40 -30.73
N TRP A 284 -24.70 -15.03 -30.06
CA TRP A 284 -24.67 -14.26 -28.81
C TRP A 284 -23.99 -15.04 -27.66
N ARG A 285 -24.06 -16.38 -27.70
CA ARG A 285 -23.36 -17.25 -26.73
C ARG A 285 -21.85 -17.14 -26.90
N LEU A 286 -21.35 -17.18 -28.13
CA LEU A 286 -19.93 -16.98 -28.43
C LEU A 286 -19.46 -15.56 -28.09
N MET A 287 -20.30 -14.55 -28.33
CA MET A 287 -19.99 -13.16 -27.94
C MET A 287 -19.76 -13.06 -26.43
N LEU A 288 -20.73 -13.46 -25.62
CA LEU A 288 -20.61 -13.42 -24.15
C LEU A 288 -19.49 -14.35 -23.63
N GLY A 289 -19.35 -15.54 -24.23
CA GLY A 289 -18.31 -16.50 -23.86
C GLY A 289 -16.90 -16.00 -24.14
N SER A 290 -16.70 -15.25 -25.23
CA SER A 290 -15.37 -14.75 -25.65
C SER A 290 -14.73 -13.78 -24.66
N ALA A 291 -15.53 -13.10 -23.83
CA ALA A 291 -15.04 -12.22 -22.78
C ALA A 291 -14.23 -12.96 -21.69
N CYS A 292 -14.25 -14.30 -21.66
CA CYS A 292 -13.39 -15.07 -20.76
C CYS A 292 -11.90 -15.06 -21.16
N ILE A 293 -11.58 -14.78 -22.44
CA ILE A 293 -10.20 -14.86 -22.97
C ILE A 293 -9.22 -13.98 -22.19
N PRO A 294 -9.44 -12.66 -22.03
CA PRO A 294 -8.54 -11.83 -21.23
C PRO A 294 -8.49 -12.27 -19.77
N ALA A 295 -9.58 -12.82 -19.21
CA ALA A 295 -9.61 -13.27 -17.83
C ALA A 295 -8.72 -14.51 -17.62
N LEU A 296 -8.74 -15.46 -18.57
CA LEU A 296 -7.85 -16.62 -18.56
C LEU A 296 -6.38 -16.21 -18.67
N ILE A 297 -6.08 -15.19 -19.48
CA ILE A 297 -4.73 -14.64 -19.60
C ILE A 297 -4.26 -14.07 -18.24
N VAL A 298 -5.11 -13.33 -17.53
CA VAL A 298 -4.79 -12.82 -16.19
C VAL A 298 -4.62 -13.95 -15.18
N MET A 299 -5.45 -14.99 -15.23
CA MET A 299 -5.33 -16.16 -14.35
C MET A 299 -3.98 -16.86 -14.51
N VAL A 300 -3.47 -16.96 -15.74
CA VAL A 300 -2.13 -17.53 -15.98
C VAL A 300 -1.04 -16.59 -15.48
N GLN A 301 -1.20 -15.27 -15.60
CA GLN A 301 -0.17 -14.30 -15.20
C GLN A 301 -0.08 -14.06 -13.69
N ALA A 302 -1.20 -14.07 -12.97
CA ALA A 302 -1.26 -13.66 -11.57
C ALA A 302 -0.30 -14.43 -10.61
N PRO A 303 -0.03 -15.73 -10.79
CA PRO A 303 0.95 -16.43 -9.98
C PRO A 303 2.42 -15.99 -10.19
N PHE A 304 2.74 -15.39 -11.34
CA PHE A 304 4.10 -15.00 -11.72
C PHE A 304 4.45 -13.55 -11.39
N VAL A 305 3.50 -12.77 -10.85
CA VAL A 305 3.77 -11.43 -10.35
C VAL A 305 4.12 -11.45 -8.87
N PRO A 306 4.94 -10.48 -8.39
CA PRO A 306 5.12 -10.30 -6.96
C PRO A 306 3.80 -9.96 -6.26
N GLU A 307 3.80 -9.98 -4.93
CA GLU A 307 2.69 -9.46 -4.13
C GLU A 307 2.92 -7.97 -3.83
N SER A 308 1.86 -7.24 -3.46
CA SER A 308 1.97 -5.83 -3.07
C SER A 308 3.03 -5.63 -1.97
N PRO A 309 4.05 -4.78 -2.18
CA PRO A 309 5.03 -4.45 -1.15
C PRO A 309 4.36 -3.92 0.12
N ARG A 310 3.27 -3.14 -0.03
CA ARG A 310 2.53 -2.57 1.11
C ARG A 310 1.75 -3.62 1.89
N TRP A 311 1.20 -4.62 1.22
CA TRP A 311 0.52 -5.73 1.89
C TRP A 311 1.51 -6.65 2.61
N LEU A 312 2.67 -6.93 2.01
CA LEU A 312 3.73 -7.72 2.63
C LEU A 312 4.28 -7.10 3.92
N MET A 313 4.20 -5.77 4.06
CA MET A 313 4.56 -5.06 5.29
C MET A 313 3.45 -5.06 6.37
N GLY A 314 2.26 -5.65 6.13
CA GLY A 314 1.12 -5.59 7.05
C GLY A 314 0.97 -6.78 8.02
N GLU A 315 0.36 -6.54 9.19
CA GLU A 315 -0.09 -7.41 10.31
C GLU A 315 0.77 -8.63 10.72
N GLY A 316 1.13 -9.53 9.80
CA GLY A 316 1.87 -10.76 10.09
C GLY A 316 3.30 -10.58 10.62
N PRO A 317 4.15 -9.70 10.05
CA PRO A 317 5.50 -9.49 10.56
C PRO A 317 5.52 -8.52 11.74
N VAL A 318 4.40 -7.87 12.09
CA VAL A 318 4.37 -6.76 13.06
C VAL A 318 5.02 -7.12 14.39
N PRO A 319 4.79 -8.28 15.03
CA PRO A 319 5.47 -8.58 16.30
C PRO A 319 7.01 -8.67 16.17
N PHE A 320 7.51 -9.23 15.07
CA PHE A 320 8.95 -9.36 14.82
C PHE A 320 9.58 -8.06 14.33
N THR A 321 8.88 -7.29 13.49
CA THR A 321 9.28 -5.96 13.03
C THR A 321 9.29 -4.98 14.20
N TYR A 322 8.25 -4.98 15.03
CA TYR A 322 8.16 -4.16 16.22
C TYR A 322 9.26 -4.49 17.21
N SER A 323 9.54 -5.79 17.44
CA SER A 323 10.68 -6.19 18.27
C SER A 323 11.99 -5.65 17.70
N ALA A 324 12.18 -5.67 16.38
CA ALA A 324 13.39 -5.15 15.75
C ALA A 324 13.49 -3.61 15.83
N GLU A 325 12.37 -2.89 15.79
CA GLU A 325 12.31 -1.43 15.90
C GLU A 325 12.44 -0.94 17.35
N ALA A 326 11.90 -1.68 18.32
CA ALA A 326 11.92 -1.33 19.74
C ALA A 326 13.31 -1.47 20.38
N PHE A 327 14.16 -2.37 19.87
CA PHE A 327 15.51 -2.52 20.40
C PHE A 327 16.50 -1.55 19.74
N PRO A 328 17.30 -0.82 20.54
CA PRO A 328 18.42 -0.04 20.05
C PRO A 328 19.40 -0.90 19.23
N LEU A 329 19.97 -0.34 18.17
CA LEU A 329 20.83 -1.03 17.20
C LEU A 329 21.93 -1.89 17.84
N TYR A 330 22.61 -1.33 18.83
CA TYR A 330 23.81 -1.93 19.42
C TYR A 330 23.53 -3.22 20.22
N ILE A 331 22.27 -3.46 20.61
CA ILE A 331 21.82 -4.68 21.29
C ILE A 331 20.69 -5.38 20.52
N ARG A 332 20.40 -4.97 19.29
CA ARG A 332 19.22 -5.43 18.55
C ARG A 332 19.21 -6.93 18.35
N ASP A 333 20.35 -7.52 17.99
CA ASP A 333 20.45 -8.97 17.78
C ASP A 333 20.18 -9.74 19.08
N LEU A 334 20.69 -9.23 20.22
CA LEU A 334 20.45 -9.82 21.54
C LEU A 334 18.99 -9.66 21.98
N GLY A 335 18.41 -8.48 21.76
CA GLY A 335 17.00 -8.19 22.06
C GLY A 335 16.05 -9.03 21.22
N MET A 336 16.34 -9.18 19.92
CA MET A 336 15.60 -10.06 19.02
C MET A 336 15.71 -11.53 19.42
N GLY A 337 16.88 -11.97 19.88
CA GLY A 337 17.07 -13.29 20.47
C GLY A 337 16.18 -13.52 21.69
N PHE A 338 16.12 -12.55 22.60
CA PHE A 338 15.28 -12.61 23.79
C PHE A 338 13.77 -12.59 23.47
N ALA A 339 13.33 -11.72 22.56
CA ALA A 339 11.93 -11.66 22.11
C ALA A 339 11.50 -12.98 21.45
N THR A 340 12.37 -13.54 20.59
CA THR A 340 12.14 -14.83 19.93
C THR A 340 12.09 -15.96 20.95
N ALA A 341 13.05 -16.03 21.89
CA ALA A 341 13.06 -17.04 22.95
C ALA A 341 11.80 -16.99 23.82
N THR A 342 11.33 -15.78 24.16
CA THR A 342 10.09 -15.57 24.92
C THR A 342 8.88 -16.09 24.14
N CYS A 343 8.78 -15.77 22.85
CA CYS A 343 7.73 -16.27 21.96
C CYS A 343 7.69 -17.81 21.94
N TRP A 344 8.85 -18.46 21.72
CA TRP A 344 8.93 -19.92 21.71
C TRP A 344 8.64 -20.56 23.06
N PHE A 345 9.04 -19.93 24.17
CA PHE A 345 8.73 -20.40 25.51
C PHE A 345 7.23 -20.38 25.80
N PHE A 346 6.53 -19.31 25.43
CA PHE A 346 5.07 -19.26 25.59
C PHE A 346 4.34 -20.16 24.60
N ASN A 347 4.85 -20.35 23.38
CA ASN A 347 4.36 -21.39 22.46
C ASN A 347 4.48 -22.80 23.08
N PHE A 348 5.59 -23.08 23.77
CA PHE A 348 5.74 -24.32 24.53
C PHE A 348 4.69 -24.43 25.65
N ILE A 349 4.46 -23.38 26.44
CA ILE A 349 3.43 -23.40 27.50
C ILE A 349 2.05 -23.69 26.89
N LEU A 350 1.69 -23.01 25.80
CA LEU A 350 0.40 -23.21 25.12
C LEU A 350 0.25 -24.65 24.63
N ALA A 351 1.28 -25.20 23.97
CA ALA A 351 1.26 -26.57 23.48
C ALA A 351 1.23 -27.60 24.62
N PHE A 352 1.99 -27.37 25.69
CA PHE A 352 2.07 -28.24 26.87
C PHE A 352 0.75 -28.24 27.66
N THR A 353 0.09 -27.09 27.78
CA THR A 353 -1.17 -26.95 28.53
C THR A 353 -2.40 -27.37 27.73
N TRP A 354 -2.31 -27.46 26.40
CA TRP A 354 -3.43 -27.80 25.52
C TRP A 354 -4.17 -29.10 25.91
N PRO A 355 -3.51 -30.26 26.10
CA PRO A 355 -4.24 -31.49 26.45
C PRO A 355 -4.97 -31.37 27.79
N ARG A 356 -4.37 -30.69 28.77
CA ARG A 356 -5.00 -30.45 30.08
C ARG A 356 -6.22 -29.52 29.96
N LEU A 357 -6.13 -28.48 29.12
CA LEU A 357 -7.20 -27.53 28.89
C LEU A 357 -8.42 -28.20 28.23
N VAL A 358 -8.19 -29.03 27.19
CA VAL A 358 -9.26 -29.77 26.50
C VAL A 358 -9.95 -30.76 27.43
N ASN A 359 -9.19 -31.46 28.28
CA ASN A 359 -9.74 -32.40 29.25
C ASN A 359 -10.58 -31.71 30.35
N ALA A 360 -10.23 -30.48 30.74
CA ALA A 360 -10.94 -29.74 31.78
C ALA A 360 -12.17 -28.98 31.27
N PHE A 361 -12.08 -28.34 30.10
CA PHE A 361 -13.10 -27.39 29.61
C PHE A 361 -13.89 -27.88 28.40
N THR A 362 -13.64 -29.11 27.90
CA THR A 362 -14.09 -29.61 26.58
C THR A 362 -13.41 -28.88 25.41
N PRO A 363 -13.40 -29.44 24.18
CA PRO A 363 -12.76 -28.79 23.03
C PRO A 363 -13.30 -27.37 22.76
N THR A 364 -14.63 -27.19 22.81
CA THR A 364 -15.25 -25.88 22.58
C THR A 364 -14.87 -24.88 23.67
N GLY A 365 -14.86 -25.29 24.94
CA GLY A 365 -14.44 -24.42 26.05
C GLY A 365 -12.96 -24.04 26.00
N ALA A 366 -12.08 -24.95 25.56
CA ALA A 366 -10.66 -24.68 25.35
C ALA A 366 -10.42 -23.64 24.24
N PHE A 367 -11.16 -23.72 23.12
CA PHE A 367 -11.11 -22.69 22.08
C PHE A 367 -11.64 -21.33 22.58
N CYS A 368 -12.77 -21.32 23.30
CA CYS A 368 -13.32 -20.09 23.89
C CYS A 368 -12.36 -19.47 24.92
N TRP A 369 -11.63 -20.27 25.70
CA TRP A 369 -10.62 -19.79 26.64
C TRP A 369 -9.50 -19.02 25.94
N TYR A 370 -8.95 -19.57 24.84
CA TYR A 370 -7.95 -18.84 24.06
C TYR A 370 -8.53 -17.64 23.31
N ALA A 371 -9.77 -17.72 22.83
CA ALA A 371 -10.44 -16.55 22.24
C ALA A 371 -10.56 -15.42 23.27
N GLY A 372 -10.93 -15.71 24.52
CA GLY A 372 -10.97 -14.73 25.60
C GLY A 372 -9.61 -14.09 25.89
N TRP A 373 -8.54 -14.88 25.93
CA TRP A 373 -7.19 -14.35 26.09
C TRP A 373 -6.71 -13.49 24.91
N ASN A 374 -7.14 -13.78 23.69
CA ASN A 374 -6.89 -12.92 22.54
C ASN A 374 -7.62 -11.57 22.66
N VAL A 375 -8.85 -11.56 23.20
CA VAL A 375 -9.56 -10.31 23.50
C VAL A 375 -8.81 -9.49 24.54
N VAL A 376 -8.29 -10.12 25.60
CA VAL A 376 -7.44 -9.42 26.57
C VAL A 376 -6.18 -8.88 25.88
N GLY A 377 -5.52 -9.71 25.06
CA GLY A 377 -4.34 -9.31 24.28
C GLY A 377 -4.59 -8.10 23.39
N PHE A 378 -5.75 -8.01 22.73
CA PHE A 378 -6.14 -6.86 21.93
C PHE A 378 -6.14 -5.54 22.73
N PHE A 379 -6.75 -5.53 23.93
CA PHE A 379 -6.74 -4.34 24.78
C PHE A 379 -5.34 -4.02 25.33
N LEU A 380 -4.54 -5.05 25.64
CA LEU A 380 -3.16 -4.83 26.06
C LEU A 380 -2.32 -4.19 24.96
N VAL A 381 -2.47 -4.63 23.70
CA VAL A 381 -1.77 -4.00 22.56
C VAL A 381 -2.20 -2.53 22.42
N LEU A 382 -3.49 -2.23 22.51
CA LEU A 382 -3.99 -0.85 22.42
C LEU A 382 -3.43 0.09 23.51
N TRP A 383 -3.21 -0.42 24.73
CA TRP A 383 -2.74 0.40 25.85
C TRP A 383 -1.23 0.46 26.01
N PHE A 384 -0.53 -0.63 25.71
CA PHE A 384 0.88 -0.77 26.04
C PHE A 384 1.80 -0.70 24.83
N LEU A 385 1.29 -0.86 23.60
CA LEU A 385 2.10 -0.88 22.40
C LEU A 385 2.03 0.48 21.69
N PRO A 386 3.06 1.35 21.83
CA PRO A 386 3.11 2.60 21.07
C PRO A 386 3.25 2.34 19.57
N GLU A 387 2.57 3.14 18.74
CA GLU A 387 2.64 3.08 17.28
C GLU A 387 4.00 3.58 16.76
N THR A 388 4.68 2.77 15.95
CA THR A 388 6.01 3.06 15.39
C THR A 388 5.95 3.46 13.92
N LYS A 389 4.78 3.34 13.28
CA LYS A 389 4.63 3.52 11.84
C LYS A 389 4.92 4.96 11.39
N GLY A 390 5.86 5.07 10.44
CA GLY A 390 6.18 6.32 9.76
C GLY A 390 7.09 7.27 10.56
N LEU A 391 7.66 6.79 11.66
CA LEU A 391 8.67 7.48 12.45
C LEU A 391 10.07 7.00 12.07
N THR A 392 11.06 7.89 12.14
CA THR A 392 12.47 7.47 12.05
C THR A 392 12.92 6.81 13.35
N LEU A 393 14.01 6.04 13.30
CA LEU A 393 14.54 5.35 14.49
C LEU A 393 14.99 6.32 15.59
N GLU A 394 15.34 7.56 15.24
CA GLU A 394 15.64 8.64 16.18
C GLU A 394 14.37 9.21 16.84
N GLU A 395 13.27 9.28 16.09
CA GLU A 395 11.95 9.67 16.62
C GLU A 395 11.35 8.58 17.52
N LEU A 396 11.74 7.31 17.33
CA LEU A 396 11.31 6.21 18.21
C LEU A 396 11.86 6.33 19.63
N ASP A 397 13.08 6.83 19.81
CA ASP A 397 13.65 7.04 21.14
C ASP A 397 12.77 8.00 21.97
N GLU A 398 12.17 9.01 21.32
CA GLU A 398 11.20 9.91 21.96
C GLU A 398 9.93 9.14 22.37
N VAL A 399 9.38 8.32 21.47
CA VAL A 399 8.18 7.52 21.74
C VAL A 399 8.38 6.59 22.93
N PHE A 400 9.53 5.90 22.99
CA PHE A 400 9.86 4.97 24.08
C PHE A 400 10.34 5.66 25.36
N SER A 401 10.68 6.96 25.30
CA SER A 401 11.04 7.74 26.49
C SER A 401 9.85 8.07 27.39
N ILE A 402 8.62 8.05 26.85
CA ILE A 402 7.41 8.37 27.59
C ILE A 402 7.00 7.16 28.45
N PRO A 403 6.71 7.36 29.75
CA PRO A 403 6.22 6.28 30.61
C PRO A 403 4.97 5.61 30.04
N THR A 404 4.95 4.28 30.00
CA THR A 404 3.87 3.49 29.40
C THR A 404 2.49 3.79 29.98
N MET A 405 2.43 4.17 31.26
CA MET A 405 1.16 4.53 31.92
C MET A 405 0.61 5.87 31.42
N THR A 406 1.48 6.80 30.99
CA THR A 406 1.06 8.06 30.34
C THR A 406 0.53 7.77 28.94
N HIS A 407 1.20 6.90 28.19
CA HIS A 407 0.74 6.43 26.89
C HIS A 407 -0.63 5.75 26.97
N ALA A 408 -0.81 4.80 27.88
CA ALA A 408 -2.06 4.09 28.07
C ALA A 408 -3.23 5.03 28.42
N LYS A 409 -2.99 6.04 29.27
CA LYS A 409 -3.99 7.06 29.62
C LYS A 409 -4.37 7.93 28.43
N TRP A 410 -3.40 8.30 27.59
CA TRP A 410 -3.66 9.05 26.37
C TRP A 410 -4.48 8.20 25.38
N GLN A 411 -4.04 6.97 25.09
CA GLN A 411 -4.73 6.04 24.19
C GLN A 411 -6.16 5.72 24.63
N THR A 412 -6.39 5.57 25.94
CA THR A 412 -7.74 5.33 26.47
C THR A 412 -8.68 6.49 26.14
N LYS A 413 -8.18 7.73 26.23
CA LYS A 413 -9.00 8.90 25.90
C LYS A 413 -9.22 9.00 24.39
N GLU A 414 -8.18 8.80 23.57
CA GLU A 414 -8.33 8.83 22.11
C GLU A 414 -9.29 7.75 21.61
N PHE A 415 -9.19 6.52 22.15
CA PHE A 415 -10.13 5.44 21.83
C PHE A 415 -11.59 5.81 22.12
N ILE A 416 -11.87 6.49 23.23
CA ILE A 416 -13.22 6.97 23.57
C ILE A 416 -13.67 8.06 22.58
N LEU A 417 -12.77 8.96 22.18
CA LEU A 417 -13.06 10.03 21.22
C LEU A 417 -13.30 9.45 19.83
N ASP A 418 -12.54 8.46 19.40
CA ASP A 418 -12.73 7.77 18.13
C ASP A 418 -14.05 6.98 18.09
N ILE A 419 -14.46 6.34 19.18
CA ILE A 419 -15.81 5.75 19.27
C ILE A 419 -16.88 6.84 19.07
N ARG A 420 -16.74 8.01 19.69
CA ARG A 420 -17.68 9.13 19.53
C ARG A 420 -17.68 9.68 18.10
N ARG A 421 -16.51 9.79 17.49
CA ARG A 421 -16.33 10.28 16.12
C ARG A 421 -16.86 9.29 15.08
N VAL A 422 -16.53 8.01 15.19
CA VAL A 422 -16.82 6.99 14.16
C VAL A 422 -18.18 6.34 14.37
N VAL A 423 -18.51 5.92 15.59
CA VAL A 423 -19.76 5.20 15.89
C VAL A 423 -20.92 6.19 16.06
N PHE A 424 -20.69 7.27 16.81
CA PHE A 424 -21.73 8.27 17.09
C PHE A 424 -21.72 9.47 16.11
N LYS A 425 -20.79 9.50 15.14
CA LYS A 425 -20.68 10.55 14.10
C LYS A 425 -20.68 11.98 14.65
N GLN A 426 -20.09 12.17 15.83
CA GLN A 426 -19.97 13.49 16.46
C GLN A 426 -18.70 14.19 15.97
N ASP A 427 -18.78 15.49 15.69
CA ASP A 427 -17.61 16.33 15.42
C ASP A 427 -16.91 16.64 16.74
N VAL A 428 -15.88 15.86 17.05
CA VAL A 428 -15.09 15.97 18.28
C VAL A 428 -13.67 16.43 17.94
N ILE A 429 -13.21 17.47 18.65
CA ILE A 429 -11.86 18.03 18.50
C ILE A 429 -10.83 16.92 18.78
N PRO A 430 -9.88 16.65 17.87
CA PRO A 430 -8.81 15.68 18.08
C PRO A 430 -7.96 16.04 19.31
N GLN A 431 -7.47 15.03 20.05
CA GLN A 431 -6.55 15.29 21.15
C GLN A 431 -5.21 15.84 20.68
N GLU A 432 -4.54 16.54 21.58
CA GLU A 432 -3.16 16.95 21.42
C GLU A 432 -2.27 15.74 21.15
N PRO A 433 -1.36 15.82 20.16
CA PRO A 433 -0.42 14.75 19.89
C PRO A 433 0.45 14.47 21.12
N LEU A 434 0.57 13.21 21.50
CA LEU A 434 1.38 12.81 22.66
C LEU A 434 2.89 12.96 22.40
N TYR A 435 3.33 12.79 21.16
CA TYR A 435 4.72 12.86 20.75
C TYR A 435 4.98 14.14 19.95
N SER A 436 6.11 14.81 20.16
CA SER A 436 6.45 16.02 19.41
C SER A 436 6.71 15.74 17.92
N SER A 437 7.15 14.52 17.61
CA SER A 437 7.35 13.96 16.27
C SER A 437 6.07 13.40 15.62
N HIS A 438 4.91 13.46 16.29
CA HIS A 438 3.65 12.97 15.73
C HIS A 438 3.16 13.87 14.58
N ARG A 439 3.56 13.54 13.34
CA ARG A 439 3.06 14.23 12.14
C ARG A 439 1.58 13.87 11.94
N MET A 440 0.69 14.76 12.34
CA MET A 440 -0.73 14.64 12.00
C MET A 440 -0.88 14.59 10.48
N ALA A 441 -1.50 13.52 9.96
CA ALA A 441 -1.84 13.41 8.54
C ALA A 441 -2.90 14.44 8.09
N VAL A 442 -3.41 15.25 9.02
CA VAL A 442 -4.33 16.36 8.77
C VAL A 442 -3.77 17.60 9.46
N THR A 443 -3.26 18.53 8.67
CA THR A 443 -2.91 19.88 9.09
C THR A 443 -4.16 20.58 9.66
N ASN A 444 -4.29 20.61 10.98
CA ASN A 444 -5.31 21.40 11.65
C ASN A 444 -4.76 22.82 11.90
N PRO A 445 -5.39 23.88 11.37
CA PRO A 445 -4.92 25.27 11.50
C PRO A 445 -4.90 25.81 12.94
N ILE A 446 -5.54 25.14 13.90
CA ILE A 446 -5.66 25.61 15.29
C ILE A 446 -4.33 25.51 16.07
N TRP A 447 -3.40 24.63 15.66
CA TRP A 447 -2.12 24.43 16.36
C TRP A 447 -1.00 25.37 15.89
N ASN A 448 -1.33 26.37 15.07
CA ASN A 448 -0.37 27.28 14.45
C ASN A 448 -0.39 28.69 15.06
N ASP A 449 -0.75 28.84 16.34
CA ASP A 449 -0.43 30.06 17.08
C ASP A 449 1.05 30.01 17.44
N LYS A 450 1.88 30.49 16.50
CA LYS A 450 3.22 30.99 16.83
C LYS A 450 3.06 31.97 17.98
N SER A 451 3.80 31.77 19.06
CA SER A 451 3.88 32.72 20.17
C SER A 451 4.17 34.13 19.65
N ASP A 452 3.21 35.05 19.83
CA ASP A 452 3.39 36.47 19.60
C ASP A 452 4.57 36.97 20.43
N PHE A 453 5.70 37.24 19.77
CA PHE A 453 6.80 37.96 20.39
C PHE A 453 6.40 39.43 20.50
N LYS A 454 6.07 39.88 21.72
CA LYS A 454 5.94 41.30 22.03
C LYS A 454 7.26 42.01 21.72
N HIS A 455 7.22 42.93 20.76
CA HIS A 455 8.23 43.97 20.63
C HIS A 455 8.30 44.75 21.95
N VAL A 456 9.47 44.75 22.58
CA VAL A 456 9.85 45.75 23.57
C VAL A 456 10.75 46.73 22.84
N GLU A 457 10.33 48.00 22.87
CA GLU A 457 10.94 49.16 22.18
C GLU A 457 12.44 49.33 22.44
#